data_AF-A0A552UX95-F1
#
_entry.id   AF-A0A552UX95-F1
#
_cell.length_a   1.000
_cell.length_b   1.000
_cell.length_c   1.000
_cell.angle_alpha   90.00
_cell.angle_beta   90.00
_cell.angle_gamma   90.00
#
_symmetry.space_group_name_H-M   'P 1'
#
loop_
_entity.id
_entity.type
_entity.pdbx_description
1 polymer ?
#
loop_
_entity_poly.entity_id
_entity_poly.type
_entity_poly.pdbx_seq_one_letter_code
_entity_poly.pdbx_strand_id
1 'polypeptide(L)'
;MLKIKLLNALLIVLIAITLLFTITMVVIYISSPTMRATFSDSIYTHIALCIIFFYALLFIKQSLTYFIKHNYFNDKSTLYLQWGGYTLLIFTVMAAVENFLQIESIETEDLFIDAIFLITFFSISIGILAVADIVKNGTQIKQENDLTI
;
A
#
# COMPACT_ATOMS: atom_id res chain seq x y z
N MET A 1 -14.93 10.88 -14.17
CA MET A 1 -13.55 11.03 -14.69
C MET A 1 -12.66 11.90 -13.80
N LEU A 2 -13.01 13.16 -13.50
CA LEU A 2 -12.17 14.06 -12.68
C LEU A 2 -11.77 13.45 -11.32
N LYS A 3 -12.71 12.81 -10.62
CA LYS A 3 -12.46 12.15 -9.31
C LYS A 3 -11.34 11.10 -9.37
N ILE A 4 -11.33 10.25 -10.40
CA ILE A 4 -10.30 9.21 -10.56
C ILE A 4 -8.95 9.83 -10.92
N LYS A 5 -8.94 10.89 -11.75
CA LYS A 5 -7.70 11.63 -12.04
C LYS A 5 -7.12 12.28 -10.78
N LEU A 6 -7.97 12.84 -9.93
CA LEU A 6 -7.58 13.42 -8.65
C LEU A 6 -7.03 12.34 -7.70
N LEU A 7 -7.68 11.18 -7.62
CA LEU A 7 -7.17 10.05 -6.84
C LEU A 7 -5.79 9.56 -7.35
N ASN A 8 -5.61 9.47 -8.67
CA ASN A 8 -4.32 9.10 -9.26
C ASN A 8 -3.23 10.16 -8.98
N ALA A 9 -3.59 11.46 -8.98
CA ALA A 9 -2.67 12.52 -8.60
C ALA A 9 -2.29 12.45 -7.11
N LEU A 10 -3.27 12.18 -6.24
CA LEU A 10 -3.04 11.97 -4.81
C LEU A 10 -2.08 10.79 -4.56
N LEU A 11 -2.24 9.68 -5.28
CA LEU A 11 -1.30 8.55 -5.20
C LEU A 11 0.12 8.94 -5.59
N ILE A 12 0.30 9.77 -6.62
CA ILE A 12 1.64 10.25 -7.01
C ILE A 12 2.28 11.06 -5.88
N VAL A 13 1.50 11.93 -5.23
CA VAL A 13 1.96 12.71 -4.08
C VAL A 13 2.32 11.79 -2.91
N LEU A 14 1.47 10.81 -2.59
CA LEU A 14 1.74 9.84 -1.53
C LEU A 14 3.01 9.03 -1.80
N ILE A 15 3.21 8.55 -3.03
CA ILE A 15 4.43 7.85 -3.45
C ILE A 15 5.66 8.73 -3.24
N ALA A 16 5.60 10.01 -3.62
CA ALA A 16 6.70 10.95 -3.43
C ALA A 16 7.00 11.20 -1.95
N ILE A 17 5.97 11.33 -1.11
CA ILE A 17 6.11 11.48 0.35
C ILE A 17 6.75 10.23 0.96
N THR A 18 6.29 9.03 0.60
CA THR A 18 6.87 7.76 1.08
C THR A 18 8.35 7.66 0.72
N LEU A 19 8.71 8.06 -0.50
CA LEU A 19 10.10 8.03 -0.96
C LEU A 19 10.96 9.06 -0.22
N LEU A 20 10.46 10.28 -0.03
CA LEU A 20 11.14 11.31 0.75
C LEU A 20 11.35 10.87 2.21
N PHE A 21 10.33 10.29 2.83
CA PHE A 21 10.40 9.75 4.20
C PHE A 21 11.48 8.67 4.31
N THR A 22 11.48 7.70 3.38
CA THR A 22 12.46 6.61 3.35
C THR A 22 13.89 7.14 3.20
N ILE A 23 14.12 8.10 2.30
CA ILE A 23 15.44 8.73 2.12
C ILE A 23 15.86 9.46 3.39
N THR A 24 14.96 10.24 3.99
CA THR A 24 15.24 11.01 5.20
C THR A 24 15.64 10.08 6.34
N MET A 25 14.93 8.96 6.51
CA MET A 25 15.25 7.93 7.50
C MET A 25 16.66 7.37 7.30
N VAL A 26 17.01 7.00 6.07
CA VAL A 26 18.35 6.47 5.72
C VAL A 26 19.45 7.51 5.98
N VAL A 27 19.22 8.78 5.59
CA VAL A 27 20.18 9.86 5.81
C VAL A 27 20.40 10.09 7.30
N ILE A 28 19.34 10.12 8.11
CA ILE A 28 19.44 10.28 9.57
C ILE A 28 20.23 9.11 10.18
N TYR A 29 19.94 7.88 9.76
CA TYR A 29 20.65 6.68 10.24
C TYR A 29 22.16 6.73 9.91
N ILE A 30 22.54 7.11 8.68
CA ILE A 30 23.95 7.21 8.28
C ILE A 30 24.65 8.41 8.96
N SER A 31 23.94 9.49 9.22
CA SER A 31 24.55 10.71 9.76
C SER A 31 24.71 10.66 11.29
N SER A 32 23.88 9.89 11.99
CA SER A 32 23.85 9.89 13.46
C SER A 32 24.43 8.60 14.06
N PRO A 33 25.59 8.66 14.74
CA PRO A 33 26.16 7.52 15.46
C PRO A 33 25.23 6.97 16.55
N THR A 34 24.47 7.85 17.22
CA THR A 34 23.53 7.46 18.27
C THR A 34 22.37 6.65 17.69
N MET A 35 21.82 7.07 16.55
CA MET A 35 20.75 6.31 15.87
C MET A 35 21.22 4.93 15.42
N ARG A 36 22.46 4.78 14.94
CA ARG A 36 23.00 3.47 14.58
C ARG A 36 23.14 2.54 15.78
N ALA A 37 23.57 3.07 16.92
CA ALA A 37 23.71 2.28 18.14
C ALA A 37 22.33 1.81 18.66
N THR A 38 21.32 2.66 18.57
CA THR A 38 19.96 2.38 19.08
C THR A 38 19.12 1.50 18.15
N PHE A 39 19.25 1.64 16.82
CA PHE A 39 18.34 1.03 15.84
C PHE A 39 19.06 0.10 14.84
N SER A 40 20.19 -0.49 15.23
CA SER A 40 21.06 -1.25 14.30
C SER A 40 20.32 -2.36 13.53
N ASP A 41 19.43 -3.11 14.19
CA ASP A 41 18.69 -4.22 13.57
C ASP A 41 17.30 -3.83 13.06
N SER A 42 16.62 -2.86 13.68
CA SER A 42 15.25 -2.44 13.34
C SER A 42 15.17 -1.50 12.13
N ILE A 43 16.27 -0.86 11.74
CA ILE A 43 16.28 0.01 10.55
C ILE A 43 15.95 -0.78 9.27
N TYR A 44 16.41 -2.03 9.18
CA TYR A 44 16.25 -2.85 7.99
C TYR A 44 14.80 -3.33 7.83
N THR A 45 14.12 -3.66 8.93
CA THR A 45 12.69 -4.01 8.91
C THR A 45 11.84 -2.82 8.49
N HIS A 46 12.12 -1.64 9.04
CA HIS A 46 11.42 -0.41 8.67
C HIS A 46 11.62 -0.03 7.18
N ILE A 47 12.85 -0.14 6.67
CA ILE A 47 13.13 0.09 5.23
C ILE A 47 12.37 -0.94 4.38
N ALA A 48 12.36 -2.22 4.77
CA ALA A 48 11.62 -3.25 4.07
C ALA A 48 10.12 -2.96 4.04
N LEU A 49 9.52 -2.56 5.17
CA LEU A 49 8.12 -2.15 5.24
C LEU A 49 7.81 -0.96 4.32
N CYS A 50 8.68 0.05 4.31
CA CYS A 50 8.56 1.21 3.43
C CYS A 50 8.59 0.81 1.95
N ILE A 51 9.47 -0.13 1.57
CA ILE A 51 9.55 -0.65 0.20
C ILE A 51 8.26 -1.41 -0.16
N ILE A 52 7.76 -2.28 0.72
CA ILE A 52 6.51 -3.02 0.48
C ILE A 52 5.33 -2.04 0.31
N PHE A 53 5.21 -1.06 1.20
CA PHE A 53 4.18 -0.02 1.12
C PHE A 53 4.28 0.78 -0.20
N PHE A 54 5.50 1.16 -0.60
CA PHE A 54 5.75 1.83 -1.87
C PHE A 54 5.27 1.00 -3.07
N TYR A 55 5.56 -0.30 -3.10
CA TYR A 55 5.07 -1.20 -4.15
C TYR A 55 3.55 -1.33 -4.16
N ALA A 56 2.91 -1.39 -2.99
CA ALA A 56 1.45 -1.38 -2.90
C ALA A 56 0.85 -0.13 -3.57
N LEU A 57 1.39 1.05 -3.25
CA LEU A 57 0.96 2.31 -3.86
C LEU A 57 1.20 2.34 -5.38
N LEU A 58 2.34 1.82 -5.85
CA LEU A 58 2.64 1.73 -7.29
C LEU A 58 1.63 0.88 -8.04
N PHE A 59 1.26 -0.30 -7.51
CA PHE A 59 0.28 -1.17 -8.15
C PHE A 59 -1.12 -0.50 -8.19
N ILE A 60 -1.56 0.11 -7.09
CA ILE A 60 -2.83 0.84 -7.07
C ILE A 60 -2.81 1.98 -8.09
N LYS A 61 -1.71 2.73 -8.18
CA LYS A 61 -1.52 3.80 -9.18
C LYS A 61 -1.56 3.26 -10.60
N GLN A 62 -0.92 2.13 -10.87
CA GLN A 62 -0.95 1.49 -12.18
C GLN A 62 -2.37 1.09 -12.55
N SER A 63 -3.13 0.48 -11.63
CA SER A 63 -4.55 0.16 -11.85
C SER A 63 -5.36 1.39 -12.29
N LEU A 64 -5.26 2.50 -11.56
CA LEU A 64 -5.96 3.74 -11.90
C LEU A 64 -5.48 4.33 -13.24
N THR A 65 -4.18 4.23 -13.54
CA THR A 65 -3.64 4.69 -14.83
C THR A 65 -4.24 3.89 -15.99
N TYR A 66 -4.35 2.56 -15.85
CA TYR A 66 -4.99 1.72 -16.85
C TYR A 66 -6.47 2.05 -17.03
N PHE A 67 -7.19 2.27 -15.93
CA PHE A 67 -8.58 2.72 -15.96
C PHE A 67 -8.72 4.07 -16.69
N ILE A 68 -7.88 5.06 -16.37
CA ILE A 68 -7.91 6.38 -17.01
C ILE A 68 -7.61 6.28 -18.51
N LYS A 69 -6.69 5.40 -18.91
CA LYS A 69 -6.30 5.22 -20.32
C LYS A 69 -7.41 4.56 -21.16
N HIS A 70 -8.13 3.59 -20.59
CA HIS A 70 -9.12 2.80 -21.34
C HIS A 70 -10.56 3.24 -21.07
N ASN A 71 -10.79 4.11 -20.07
CA ASN A 71 -12.10 4.56 -19.58
C ASN A 71 -13.00 3.46 -18.97
N TYR A 72 -12.48 2.25 -18.80
CA TYR A 72 -13.13 1.14 -18.09
C TYR A 72 -12.07 0.31 -17.36
N PHE A 73 -12.50 -0.47 -16.38
CA PHE A 73 -11.62 -1.44 -15.75
C PHE A 73 -11.49 -2.68 -16.64
N ASN A 74 -10.27 -3.00 -17.04
CA ASN A 74 -9.91 -4.20 -17.78
C ASN A 74 -9.10 -5.17 -16.92
N ASP A 75 -8.84 -6.37 -17.43
CA ASP A 75 -8.10 -7.42 -16.73
C ASP A 75 -6.77 -6.94 -16.14
N LYS A 76 -6.04 -6.08 -16.87
CA LYS A 76 -4.78 -5.50 -16.39
C LYS A 76 -5.00 -4.59 -15.18
N SER A 77 -5.98 -3.68 -15.25
CA SER A 77 -6.29 -2.81 -14.12
C SER A 77 -6.76 -3.59 -12.90
N THR A 78 -7.53 -4.67 -13.11
CA THR A 78 -7.98 -5.57 -12.05
C THR A 78 -6.81 -6.29 -11.41
N LEU A 79 -5.90 -6.85 -12.21
CA LEU A 79 -4.71 -7.54 -11.73
C LEU A 79 -3.84 -6.63 -10.85
N TYR A 80 -3.60 -5.39 -11.30
CA TYR A 80 -2.85 -4.41 -10.49
C TYR A 80 -3.59 -4.01 -9.21
N LEU A 81 -4.93 -3.96 -9.23
CA LEU A 81 -5.70 -3.69 -8.02
C LEU A 81 -5.56 -4.85 -7.02
N GLN A 82 -5.60 -6.10 -7.49
CA GLN A 82 -5.37 -7.28 -6.66
C GLN A 82 -3.96 -7.28 -6.07
N TRP A 83 -2.93 -7.08 -6.89
CA TRP A 83 -1.55 -7.00 -6.41
C TRP A 83 -1.35 -5.86 -5.41
N GLY A 84 -1.95 -4.70 -5.65
CA GLY A 84 -1.93 -3.58 -4.70
C GLY A 84 -2.58 -3.94 -3.37
N GLY A 85 -3.76 -4.56 -3.41
CA GLY A 85 -4.48 -5.01 -2.21
C GLY A 85 -3.72 -6.08 -1.42
N TYR A 86 -3.18 -7.11 -2.08
CA TYR A 86 -2.38 -8.14 -1.41
C TYR A 86 -1.06 -7.59 -0.85
N THR A 87 -0.38 -6.71 -1.58
CA THR A 87 0.87 -6.11 -1.10
C THR A 87 0.62 -5.22 0.12
N LEU A 88 -0.49 -4.45 0.13
CA LEU A 88 -0.89 -3.65 1.29
C LEU A 88 -1.29 -4.52 2.49
N LEU A 89 -1.94 -5.66 2.24
CA LEU A 89 -2.28 -6.63 3.28
C LEU A 89 -1.01 -7.22 3.90
N ILE A 90 -0.03 -7.63 3.08
CA ILE A 90 1.27 -8.13 3.54
C ILE A 90 1.99 -7.08 4.38
N PHE A 91 2.03 -5.82 3.91
CA PHE A 91 2.57 -4.69 4.68
C PHE A 91 1.91 -4.60 6.05
N THR A 92 0.58 -4.63 6.10
CA THR A 92 -0.19 -4.50 7.34
C THR A 92 0.10 -5.64 8.31
N VAL A 93 0.17 -6.88 7.82
CA VAL A 93 0.50 -8.05 8.64
C VAL A 93 1.93 -7.97 9.18
N MET A 94 2.90 -7.60 8.34
CA MET A 94 4.30 -7.47 8.76
C MET A 94 4.48 -6.35 9.78
N ALA A 95 3.82 -5.20 9.59
CA ALA A 95 3.84 -4.09 10.55
C ALA A 95 3.20 -4.50 11.89
N ALA A 96 2.10 -5.27 11.87
CA ALA A 96 1.50 -5.80 13.09
C ALA A 96 2.45 -6.76 13.83
N VAL A 97 3.17 -7.62 13.10
CA VAL A 97 4.19 -8.51 13.69
C VAL A 97 5.32 -7.69 14.32
N GLU A 98 5.80 -6.65 13.64
CA GLU A 98 6.86 -5.79 14.17
C GLU A 98 6.44 -5.09 15.47
N ASN A 99 5.22 -4.53 15.51
CA ASN A 99 4.69 -3.90 16.72
C ASN A 99 4.50 -4.89 17.87
N PHE A 100 4.08 -6.13 17.56
CA PHE A 100 3.98 -7.18 18.58
C PHE A 100 5.34 -7.57 19.15
N LEU A 101 6.38 -7.64 18.32
CA LEU A 101 7.75 -7.94 18.75
C LEU A 101 8.37 -6.82 19.60
N GLN A 102 7.91 -5.58 19.43
CA GLN A 102 8.42 -4.41 20.14
C GLN A 102 7.50 -3.92 21.27
N ILE A 103 6.45 -4.68 21.62
CA ILE A 103 5.38 -4.23 22.52
C ILE A 103 5.88 -3.79 23.90
N GLU A 104 6.97 -4.39 24.41
CA GLU A 104 7.56 -4.04 25.71
C GLU A 104 8.32 -2.71 25.69
N SER A 105 8.68 -2.22 24.50
CA SER A 105 9.49 -1.01 24.28
C SER A 105 8.71 0.20 23.79
N ILE A 106 7.44 0.03 23.44
CA ILE A 106 6.58 1.09 22.88
C ILE A 106 5.69 1.67 24.00
N GLU A 107 5.55 2.99 24.02
CA GLU A 107 4.63 3.66 24.93
C GLU A 107 3.18 3.29 24.61
N THR A 108 2.32 3.23 25.64
CA THR A 108 0.93 2.78 25.45
C THR A 108 0.15 3.67 24.49
N GLU A 109 0.43 4.97 24.46
CA GLU A 109 -0.19 5.93 23.53
C GLU A 109 0.17 5.61 22.06
N ASP A 110 1.44 5.32 21.80
CA ASP A 110 1.93 4.94 20.48
C ASP A 110 1.33 3.60 20.01
N LEU A 111 1.19 2.62 20.92
CA LEU A 111 0.52 1.35 20.61
C LEU A 111 -0.95 1.55 20.16
N PHE A 112 -1.68 2.48 20.79
CA PHE A 112 -3.06 2.78 20.40
C PHE A 112 -3.13 3.42 19.00
N ILE A 113 -2.24 4.38 18.73
CA ILE A 113 -2.16 5.05 17.44
C ILE A 113 -1.83 4.04 16.33
N ASP A 114 -0.83 3.19 16.57
CA ASP A 114 -0.43 2.14 15.65
C ASP A 114 -1.54 1.13 15.38
N ALA A 115 -2.29 0.72 16.41
CA ALA A 115 -3.43 -0.17 16.24
C ALA A 115 -4.51 0.45 15.32
N ILE A 116 -4.78 1.75 15.46
CA ILE A 116 -5.72 2.47 14.58
C ILE A 116 -5.21 2.47 13.14
N PHE A 117 -3.92 2.75 12.93
CA PHE A 117 -3.33 2.71 11.59
C PHE A 117 -3.38 1.31 10.97
N LEU A 118 -3.06 0.26 11.73
CA LEU A 118 -3.10 -1.12 11.27
C LEU A 118 -4.52 -1.54 10.88
N ILE A 119 -5.53 -1.23 11.70
CA ILE A 119 -6.94 -1.52 11.38
C ILE A 119 -7.38 -0.76 10.12
N THR A 120 -6.94 0.49 9.97
CA THR A 120 -7.24 1.31 8.82
C THR A 120 -6.65 0.71 7.54
N PHE A 121 -5.35 0.37 7.55
CA PHE A 121 -4.69 -0.24 6.38
C PHE A 121 -5.22 -1.62 6.07
N PHE A 122 -5.57 -2.41 7.09
CA PHE A 122 -6.22 -3.71 6.90
C PHE A 122 -7.55 -3.53 6.17
N SER A 123 -8.40 -2.62 6.66
CA SER A 123 -9.71 -2.33 6.07
C SER A 123 -9.59 -1.82 4.63
N ILE A 124 -8.62 -0.94 4.36
CA ILE A 124 -8.33 -0.46 3.00
C ILE A 124 -7.88 -1.61 2.10
N SER A 125 -7.00 -2.49 2.58
CA SER A 125 -6.51 -3.65 1.81
C SER A 125 -7.66 -4.57 1.40
N ILE A 126 -8.54 -4.91 2.34
CA ILE A 126 -9.73 -5.73 2.07
C ILE A 126 -10.69 -5.00 1.11
N GLY A 127 -10.90 -3.69 1.29
CA GLY A 127 -11.73 -2.89 0.40
C GLY A 127 -11.22 -2.87 -1.04
N ILE A 128 -9.90 -2.75 -1.23
CA ILE A 128 -9.27 -2.81 -2.55
C ILE A 128 -9.47 -4.18 -3.19
N LEU A 129 -9.25 -5.26 -2.45
CA LEU A 129 -9.46 -6.63 -2.94
C LEU A 129 -10.92 -6.89 -3.32
N ALA A 130 -11.87 -6.46 -2.49
CA ALA A 130 -13.30 -6.58 -2.78
C ALA A 130 -13.69 -5.83 -4.06
N VAL A 131 -13.18 -4.61 -4.26
CA VAL A 131 -13.41 -3.85 -5.50
C VAL A 131 -12.81 -4.60 -6.70
N ALA A 132 -11.61 -5.18 -6.55
CA ALA A 132 -10.99 -5.94 -7.63
C ALA A 132 -11.83 -7.15 -8.04
N ASP A 133 -12.41 -7.87 -7.08
CA ASP A 133 -13.26 -9.03 -7.37
C ASP A 133 -14.59 -8.62 -8.03
N ILE A 134 -15.24 -7.55 -7.55
CA ILE A 134 -16.46 -6.99 -8.17
C ILE A 134 -16.18 -6.62 -9.63
N VAL A 135 -15.07 -5.93 -9.87
CA VAL A 135 -14.66 -5.51 -11.20
C VAL A 135 -14.37 -6.72 -12.10
N LYS A 136 -13.65 -7.72 -11.59
CA LYS A 136 -13.31 -8.95 -12.33
C LYS A 136 -14.56 -9.70 -12.80
N ASN A 137 -15.52 -9.88 -11.90
CA ASN A 137 -16.77 -10.58 -12.21
C ASN A 137 -17.58 -9.77 -13.23
N GLY A 138 -17.62 -8.44 -13.11
CA GLY A 138 -18.27 -7.57 -14.09
C GLY A 138 -17.63 -7.63 -15.48
N THR A 139 -16.31 -7.72 -15.58
CA THR A 139 -15.61 -7.88 -16.87
C THR A 139 -15.87 -9.23 -17.51
N GLN A 140 -15.91 -10.31 -16.73
CA GLN A 140 -16.19 -11.65 -17.23
C GLN A 140 -17.61 -11.77 -17.81
N ILE A 141 -18.62 -11.26 -17.08
CA ILE A 141 -20.02 -11.26 -17.55
C ILE A 141 -20.15 -10.53 -18.89
N LYS A 142 -19.47 -9.37 -19.04
CA LYS A 142 -19.49 -8.62 -20.29
C LYS A 142 -18.86 -9.43 -21.44
N GLN A 143 -17.73 -10.07 -21.19
CA GLN A 143 -17.03 -10.87 -22.19
C GLN A 143 -17.84 -12.10 -22.63
N GLU A 144 -18.51 -12.79 -21.70
CA GLU A 144 -19.40 -13.91 -22.00
C GLU A 144 -20.59 -13.47 -22.86
N ASN A 145 -21.18 -12.31 -22.54
CA ASN A 145 -22.31 -11.76 -23.30
C ASN A 145 -21.89 -11.33 -24.72
N ASP A 146 -20.70 -10.73 -24.86
CA ASP A 146 -20.13 -10.33 -26.16
C ASP A 146 -19.73 -11.54 -27.04
N LEU A 147 -19.52 -12.73 -26.46
CA LEU A 147 -19.21 -13.97 -27.18
C LEU A 147 -20.45 -14.79 -27.57
N THR A 148 -21.61 -14.48 -26.99
CA THR A 148 -22.86 -15.25 -27.18
C THR A 148 -23.80 -14.60 -28.21
N ILE A 149 -23.59 -13.32 -28.53
CA ILE A 149 -24.31 -12.57 -29.58
C ILE A 149 -23.51 -12.60 -30.87
#